data_AF-A0AAN7XXF5-F1
#
_entry.id   AF-A0AAN7XXF5-F1
#
_cell.length_a   1.000
_cell.length_b   1.000
_cell.length_c   1.000
_cell.angle_alpha   90.00
_cell.angle_beta   90.00
_cell.angle_gamma   90.00
#
_symmetry.space_group_name_H-M   'P 1'
#
loop_
_entity.id
_entity.type
_entity.pdbx_description
1 polymer ?
#
loop_
_entity_poly.entity_id
_entity_poly.type
_entity_poly.pdbx_seq_one_letter_code
_entity_poly.pdbx_strand_id
1 'polypeptide(L)'
;MEKFVKPSVMMSATNTLKLLKVDHEEQDNHVDVNKVKVGLATERALVEHVKNSGAERLRLEFRQNCKLFLVKMVSKLFEKAPVKYPLVRSLSVLDPRVLLKNKELSSQKLTTVLGVKNKINKKH
;
A
#
# COMPACT_ATOMS: atom_id res chain seq x y z
N MET A 1 4.15 -1.67 -5.33
CA MET A 1 2.85 -1.58 -6.05
C MET A 1 3.00 -1.04 -7.48
N GLU A 2 4.10 -0.36 -7.80
CA GLU A 2 4.47 0.13 -9.14
C GLU A 2 4.49 -0.91 -10.28
N LYS A 3 4.44 -2.20 -9.94
CA LYS A 3 4.38 -3.29 -10.93
C LYS A 3 3.01 -3.40 -11.61
N PHE A 4 1.95 -2.95 -10.93
CA PHE A 4 0.57 -3.09 -11.40
C PHE A 4 -0.30 -1.84 -11.21
N VAL A 5 0.09 -0.86 -10.40
CA VAL A 5 -0.61 0.43 -10.22
C VAL A 5 0.02 1.49 -11.12
N LYS A 6 -0.81 2.37 -11.71
CA LYS A 6 -0.38 3.48 -12.56
C LYS A 6 0.60 4.39 -11.81
N PRO A 7 1.68 4.88 -12.47
CA PRO A 7 2.62 5.81 -11.86
C PRO A 7 1.95 7.09 -11.34
N SER A 8 0.96 7.61 -12.06
CA SER A 8 0.21 8.82 -11.66
C SER A 8 -0.44 8.68 -10.29
N VAL A 9 -0.99 7.51 -9.99
CA VAL A 9 -1.62 7.20 -8.68
C VAL A 9 -0.53 7.03 -7.62
N MET A 10 0.56 6.34 -7.95
CA MET A 10 1.66 6.08 -7.02
C MET A 10 2.42 7.35 -6.59
N MET A 11 2.50 8.38 -7.44
CA MET A 11 3.16 9.65 -7.08
C MET A 11 2.52 10.35 -5.87
N SER A 12 1.22 10.11 -5.63
CA SER A 12 0.53 10.65 -4.46
C SER A 12 0.97 10.00 -3.14
N ALA A 13 1.55 8.80 -3.19
CA ALA A 13 1.90 7.98 -2.04
C ALA A 13 3.29 8.32 -1.44
N THR A 14 3.49 9.58 -1.04
CA THR A 14 4.81 10.08 -0.58
C THR A 14 5.25 9.57 0.80
N ASN A 15 4.39 8.88 1.55
CA ASN A 15 4.70 8.32 2.85
C ASN A 15 3.82 7.08 3.13
N THR A 16 4.16 6.32 4.17
CA THR A 16 3.47 5.06 4.52
C THR A 16 1.96 5.24 4.77
N LEU A 17 1.54 6.37 5.35
CA LEU A 17 0.11 6.63 5.60
C LEU A 17 -0.65 6.94 4.31
N LYS A 18 -0.04 7.66 3.38
CA LYS A 18 -0.61 7.91 2.06
C LYS A 18 -0.61 6.64 1.20
N LEU A 19 0.41 5.79 1.34
CA LEU A 19 0.49 4.50 0.66
C LEU A 19 -0.67 3.56 1.04
N LEU A 20 -1.07 3.56 2.32
CA LEU A 20 -2.24 2.79 2.79
C LEU A 20 -3.58 3.30 2.25
N LYS A 21 -3.62 4.54 1.76
CA LYS A 21 -4.82 5.19 1.20
C LYS A 21 -4.90 5.08 -0.32
N VAL A 22 -3.92 4.44 -0.96
CA VAL A 22 -3.97 4.20 -2.41
C VAL A 22 -5.03 3.14 -2.67
N ASP A 23 -6.00 3.46 -3.52
CA ASP A 23 -7.03 2.52 -3.96
C ASP A 23 -6.44 1.54 -4.99
N HIS A 24 -5.77 0.51 -4.47
CA HIS A 24 -5.05 -0.49 -5.28
C HIS A 24 -5.94 -1.60 -5.80
N GLU A 25 -7.17 -1.71 -5.33
CA GLU A 25 -8.16 -2.66 -5.83
C GLU A 25 -8.95 -2.10 -7.03
N GLU A 26 -8.98 -0.76 -7.17
CA GLU A 26 -9.67 -0.06 -8.25
C GLU A 26 -8.99 -0.33 -9.60
N GLN A 27 -9.74 -0.89 -10.55
CA GLN A 27 -9.18 -1.32 -11.84
C GLN A 27 -8.74 -0.14 -12.70
N ASP A 28 -9.40 1.01 -12.56
CA ASP A 28 -9.02 2.25 -13.25
C ASP A 28 -7.64 2.76 -12.81
N ASN A 29 -7.17 2.36 -11.63
CA ASN A 29 -5.84 2.70 -11.13
C ASN A 29 -4.76 1.73 -11.61
N HIS A 30 -5.12 0.64 -12.30
CA HIS A 30 -4.18 -0.38 -12.73
C HIS A 30 -3.53 -0.03 -14.07
N VAL A 31 -2.29 -0.48 -14.26
CA VAL A 31 -1.66 -0.47 -15.57
C VAL A 31 -2.34 -1.46 -16.51
N ASP A 32 -2.26 -1.20 -17.81
CA ASP A 32 -2.69 -2.16 -18.83
C ASP A 32 -2.02 -3.53 -18.62
N VAL A 33 -2.73 -4.61 -18.95
CA VAL A 33 -2.25 -5.99 -18.75
C VAL A 33 -0.91 -6.22 -19.44
N ASN A 34 -0.66 -5.60 -20.61
CA ASN A 34 0.62 -5.70 -21.32
C ASN A 34 1.77 -5.00 -20.59
N LYS A 35 1.47 -3.98 -19.80
CA LYS A 35 2.45 -3.15 -19.09
C LYS A 35 2.73 -3.66 -17.66
N VAL A 36 2.05 -4.73 -17.23
CA VAL A 36 2.31 -5.38 -15.93
C VAL A 36 3.74 -5.93 -15.93
N LYS A 37 4.55 -5.47 -14.97
CA LYS A 37 5.97 -5.86 -14.86
C LYS A 37 6.10 -7.23 -14.19
N VAL A 38 6.45 -8.26 -14.97
CA VAL A 38 6.64 -9.64 -14.50
C VAL A 38 8.09 -10.00 -14.15
N GLY A 39 9.05 -9.13 -14.49
CA GLY A 39 10.49 -9.31 -14.21
C GLY A 39 11.27 -9.81 -15.43
N LEU A 40 12.58 -9.56 -15.46
CA LEU A 40 13.41 -9.73 -16.66
C LEU A 40 13.47 -11.18 -17.16
N ALA A 41 13.69 -12.14 -16.27
CA ALA A 41 13.78 -13.56 -16.64
C ALA A 41 12.44 -14.08 -17.17
N THR A 42 11.33 -13.75 -16.50
CA THR A 42 9.98 -14.12 -16.92
C THR A 42 9.59 -13.46 -18.25
N GLU A 43 9.99 -12.21 -18.46
CA GLU A 43 9.75 -11.51 -19.73
C GLU A 43 10.44 -12.22 -20.91
N ARG A 44 11.69 -12.66 -20.74
CA ARG A 44 12.42 -13.44 -21.76
C ARG A 44 11.70 -14.76 -22.07
N ALA A 45 11.32 -15.50 -21.03
CA ALA A 45 10.61 -16.76 -21.18
C ALA A 45 9.26 -16.59 -21.89
N LEU A 46 8.51 -15.53 -21.60
CA LEU A 46 7.25 -15.23 -22.28
C LEU A 46 7.46 -14.88 -23.76
N VAL A 47 8.51 -14.10 -24.08
CA VAL A 47 8.83 -13.75 -25.48
C VAL A 47 9.23 -14.98 -26.27
N GLU A 48 10.08 -15.84 -25.72
CA GLU A 48 10.46 -17.12 -26.35
C GLU A 48 9.25 -18.03 -26.55
N HIS A 49 8.40 -18.16 -25.53
CA HIS A 49 7.19 -18.97 -25.62
C HIS A 49 6.25 -18.48 -26.72
N VAL A 50 6.02 -17.17 -26.83
CA VAL A 50 5.16 -16.60 -27.89
C VAL A 50 5.77 -16.81 -29.27
N LYS A 51 7.10 -16.66 -29.44
CA LYS A 51 7.77 -16.95 -30.72
C LYS A 51 7.58 -18.40 -31.16
N ASN A 52 7.60 -19.34 -30.23
CA ASN A 52 7.53 -20.77 -30.53
C ASN A 52 6.10 -21.28 -30.73
N SER A 53 5.11 -20.72 -30.02
CA SER A 53 3.74 -21.25 -29.95
C SER A 53 2.67 -20.36 -30.58
N GLY A 54 2.98 -19.08 -30.87
CA GLY A 54 1.98 -18.08 -31.28
C GLY A 54 0.92 -17.78 -30.21
N ALA A 55 1.06 -18.29 -28.99
CA ALA A 55 0.03 -18.27 -27.95
C ALA A 55 -0.01 -16.94 -27.17
N GLU A 56 -0.23 -15.84 -27.87
CA GLU A 56 -0.33 -14.49 -27.28
C GLU A 56 -1.41 -14.40 -26.20
N ARG A 57 -2.50 -15.16 -26.36
CA ARG A 57 -3.57 -15.27 -25.36
C ARG A 57 -3.05 -15.77 -24.01
N LEU A 58 -2.19 -16.79 -24.01
CA LEU A 58 -1.63 -17.37 -22.78
C LEU A 58 -0.67 -16.39 -22.10
N ARG A 59 0.07 -15.57 -22.88
CA ARG A 59 0.91 -14.50 -22.33
C ARG A 59 0.06 -13.47 -21.58
N LEU A 60 -1.04 -13.03 -22.15
CA LEU A 60 -1.95 -12.06 -21.54
C LEU A 60 -2.63 -12.63 -20.30
N GLU A 61 -3.11 -13.87 -20.37
CA GLU A 61 -3.73 -14.56 -19.23
C GLU A 61 -2.76 -14.71 -18.06
N PHE A 62 -1.51 -15.10 -18.33
CA PHE A 62 -0.46 -15.16 -17.32
C PHE A 62 -0.25 -13.80 -16.64
N ARG A 63 -0.11 -12.71 -17.42
CA ARG A 63 0.06 -11.35 -16.87
C ARG A 63 -1.14 -10.92 -16.03
N GLN A 64 -2.35 -11.23 -16.48
CA GLN A 64 -3.57 -10.94 -15.73
C GLN A 64 -3.60 -11.71 -14.40
N ASN A 65 -3.21 -12.99 -14.40
CA ASN A 65 -3.11 -13.79 -13.18
C ASN A 65 -2.04 -13.24 -12.22
N CYS A 66 -0.87 -12.84 -12.72
CA CYS A 66 0.14 -12.16 -11.90
C CYS A 66 -0.40 -10.87 -11.28
N LYS A 67 -1.14 -10.06 -12.06
CA LYS A 67 -1.77 -8.83 -11.58
C LYS A 67 -2.74 -9.13 -10.44
N LEU A 68 -3.66 -10.07 -10.63
CA LEU A 68 -4.66 -10.46 -9.63
C LEU A 68 -4.00 -10.98 -8.34
N PHE A 69 -2.94 -11.78 -8.47
CA PHE A 69 -2.15 -12.24 -7.33
C PHE A 69 -1.54 -11.06 -6.56
N LEU A 70 -0.90 -10.12 -7.26
CA LEU A 70 -0.27 -8.95 -6.63
C LEU A 70 -1.29 -8.06 -5.90
N VAL A 71 -2.46 -7.84 -6.50
CA VAL A 71 -3.56 -7.08 -5.88
C VAL A 71 -3.97 -7.76 -4.57
N LYS A 72 -4.32 -9.06 -4.61
CA LYS A 72 -4.74 -9.82 -3.42
C LYS A 72 -3.67 -9.86 -2.33
N MET A 73 -2.41 -10.04 -2.72
CA MET A 73 -1.27 -10.04 -1.80
C MET A 73 -1.14 -8.70 -1.07
N VAL A 74 -1.27 -7.58 -1.79
CA VAL A 74 -1.21 -6.24 -1.18
C VAL A 74 -2.40 -6.02 -0.25
N SER A 75 -3.62 -6.41 -0.63
CA SER A 75 -4.80 -6.32 0.25
C SER A 75 -4.55 -7.06 1.57
N LYS A 76 -4.03 -8.30 1.51
CA LYS A 76 -3.71 -9.08 2.71
C LYS A 76 -2.59 -8.48 3.55
N LEU A 77 -1.56 -7.93 2.92
CA LEU A 77 -0.50 -7.22 3.64
C LEU A 77 -1.05 -5.98 4.37
N PHE A 78 -1.92 -5.22 3.70
CA PHE A 78 -2.53 -4.03 4.28
C PHE A 78 -3.51 -4.38 5.40
N GLU A 79 -4.31 -5.46 5.30
CA GLU A 79 -5.16 -5.94 6.40
C GLU A 79 -4.39 -6.11 7.71
N LYS A 80 -3.15 -6.60 7.65
CA LYS A 80 -2.32 -6.89 8.83
C LYS A 80 -1.32 -5.77 9.17
N ALA A 81 -1.33 -4.66 8.43
CA ALA A 81 -0.34 -3.60 8.61
C ALA A 81 -0.51 -2.88 9.97
N PRO A 82 0.50 -2.90 10.87
CA PRO A 82 0.39 -2.29 12.20
C PRO A 82 0.07 -0.79 12.16
N VAL A 83 0.55 -0.12 11.12
CA VAL A 83 0.36 1.31 10.86
C VAL A 83 -1.12 1.70 10.63
N LYS A 84 -2.02 0.76 10.34
CA LYS A 84 -3.46 1.05 10.30
C LYS A 84 -4.02 1.47 11.66
N TYR A 85 -3.46 0.93 12.74
CA TYR A 85 -3.98 1.13 14.09
C TYR A 85 -3.44 2.45 14.68
N PRO A 86 -4.32 3.42 15.03
CA PRO A 86 -3.89 4.70 15.63
C PRO A 86 -3.05 4.52 16.90
N LEU A 87 -3.38 3.49 17.70
CA LEU A 87 -2.63 3.13 18.91
C LEU A 87 -1.17 2.83 18.58
N VAL A 88 -0.92 1.91 17.65
CA VAL A 88 0.45 1.51 17.25
C VAL A 88 1.24 2.72 16.71
N ARG A 89 0.61 3.58 15.92
CA ARG A 89 1.24 4.82 15.44
C ARG A 89 1.62 5.77 16.57
N SER A 90 0.80 5.82 17.61
CA SER A 90 0.96 6.72 18.75
C SER A 90 1.98 6.21 19.77
N LEU A 91 2.24 4.89 19.83
CA LEU A 91 3.27 4.30 20.70
C LEU A 91 4.68 4.85 20.46
N SER A 92 4.94 5.46 19.29
CA SER A 92 6.18 6.20 19.04
C SER A 92 6.48 7.29 20.08
N VAL A 93 5.47 7.80 20.80
CA VAL A 93 5.64 8.78 21.88
C VAL A 93 6.38 8.22 23.10
N LEU A 94 6.47 6.90 23.25
CA LEU A 94 7.21 6.27 24.34
C LEU A 94 8.73 6.36 24.14
N ASP A 95 9.20 6.68 22.94
CA ASP A 95 10.60 7.05 22.71
C ASP A 95 10.84 8.47 23.28
N PRO A 96 11.74 8.65 24.27
CA PRO A 96 12.02 9.96 24.87
C PRO A 96 12.40 11.04 23.84
N ARG A 97 13.06 10.65 22.74
CA ARG A 97 13.44 11.58 21.67
C ARG A 97 12.23 12.11 20.91
N VAL A 98 11.19 11.30 20.77
CA VAL A 98 9.92 11.71 20.15
C VAL A 98 9.10 12.53 21.12
N LEU A 99 9.03 12.09 22.38
CA LEU A 99 8.30 12.76 23.46
C LEU A 99 8.74 14.23 23.61
N LEU A 100 10.05 14.46 23.67
CA LEU A 100 10.65 15.78 23.91
C LEU A 100 10.68 16.70 22.68
N LYS A 101 10.47 16.15 21.48
CA LYS A 101 10.62 16.92 20.22
C LYS A 101 9.50 17.93 19.99
N ASN A 102 8.26 17.59 20.33
CA ASN A 102 7.10 18.45 20.10
C ASN A 102 6.04 18.16 21.16
N LYS A 103 5.74 19.15 22.00
CA LYS A 103 4.85 18.98 23.15
C LYS A 103 3.42 18.65 22.71
N GLU A 104 2.88 19.39 21.75
CA GLU A 104 1.49 19.27 21.30
C GLU A 104 1.20 17.91 20.64
N LEU A 105 2.07 17.49 19.72
CA LEU A 105 1.96 16.20 19.04
C LEU A 105 2.16 15.03 20.01
N SER A 106 3.08 15.17 20.95
CA SER A 106 3.32 14.16 21.98
C SER A 106 2.11 14.02 22.91
N SER A 107 1.51 15.13 23.36
CA SER A 107 0.28 15.08 24.15
C SER A 107 -0.85 14.35 23.41
N GLN A 108 -1.08 14.64 22.12
CA GLN A 108 -2.10 13.94 21.33
C GLN A 108 -1.86 12.43 21.22
N LYS A 109 -0.60 12.03 20.97
CA LYS A 109 -0.22 10.62 20.94
C LYS A 109 -0.39 9.96 22.30
N LEU A 110 0.01 10.63 23.38
CA LEU A 110 -0.12 10.12 24.75
C LEU A 110 -1.59 9.91 25.12
N THR A 111 -2.47 10.86 24.76
CA THR A 111 -3.93 10.71 24.94
C THR A 111 -4.47 9.48 24.20
N THR A 112 -3.98 9.23 22.99
CA THR A 112 -4.35 8.04 22.20
C THR A 112 -3.87 6.75 22.85
N VAL A 113 -2.65 6.73 23.41
CA VAL A 113 -2.06 5.57 24.10
C VAL A 113 -2.78 5.28 25.42
N LEU A 114 -3.06 6.31 26.21
CA LEU A 114 -3.72 6.19 27.51
C LEU A 114 -5.23 5.90 27.40
N GLY A 115 -5.80 5.92 26.19
CA GLY A 115 -7.23 5.72 25.97
C GLY A 115 -8.12 6.81 26.57
N VAL A 116 -7.53 7.95 26.95
CA VAL A 116 -8.25 9.07 27.58
C VAL A 116 -9.06 9.78 26.50
N LYS A 117 -10.32 9.38 26.30
CA LYS A 117 -11.26 10.19 25.53
C LYS A 117 -11.56 11.43 26.35
N ASN A 118 -10.87 12.52 26.07
CA ASN A 118 -11.20 13.84 26.58
C ASN A 118 -12.62 14.20 26.11
N LYS A 119 -13.64 13.89 26.93
CA LYS A 119 -14.95 14.55 26.88
C LYS A 119 -14.72 15.99 27.32
N ILE A 120 -14.13 16.81 26.45
CA ILE A 120 -14.15 18.26 26.66
C ILE A 120 -15.60 18.66 26.43
N ASN A 121 -16.28 18.85 27.56
CA ASN A 121 -17.59 19.45 27.70
C ASN A 121 -17.77 20.58 26.68
N LYS A 122 -18.64 20.39 25.69
CA LYS A 122 -19.44 21.51 25.16
C LYS A 122 -20.47 21.83 26.25
N LYS A 123 -20.12 22.73 27.16
CA LYS A 123 -21.09 23.39 28.04
C LYS A 123 -21.48 24.72 27.39
N HIS A 124 -22.78 24.80 27.12
CA HIS A 124 -23.67 25.96 26.92
C HIS A 124 -23.17 27.13 26.08
#